data_AF-A0A1X2EEZ8-F1
#
_entry.id   AF-A0A1X2EEZ8-F1
#
_cell.length_a   1.000
_cell.length_b   1.000
_cell.length_c   1.000
_cell.angle_alpha   90.00
_cell.angle_beta   90.00
_cell.angle_gamma   90.00
#
_symmetry.space_group_name_H-M   'P 1'
#
loop_
_entity.id
_entity.type
_entity.pdbx_description
1 polymer ?
#
loop_
_entity_poly.entity_id
_entity_poly.type
_entity_poly.pdbx_seq_one_letter_code
_entity_poly.pdbx_strand_id
1 'polypeptide(L)'
;MPEAHQRWMLNLEQLITRIGAILSHPRDRSAQLMLMFPAMDLLADSFTGANGIGQLMTPTRLAKRINAIEEHVPTRIKPLVMAPAYRALTAAQQVSDEFFAPSSNPDATTESRLIHLWNARRNTTHGFNENAEILAEHTGRLPADIVFVPMVYLLDILTDRERLLQRIARGCRTAHPGRTS
;
A
#
# COMPACT_ATOMS: atom_id res chain seq x y z
N MET A 1 -15.42 13.65 18.81
CA MET A 1 -14.08 13.42 19.41
C MET A 1 -13.87 11.94 19.77
N PRO A 2 -14.78 11.23 20.46
CA PRO A 2 -14.62 9.78 20.69
C PRO A 2 -14.72 8.95 19.41
N GLU A 3 -15.69 9.26 18.54
CA GLU A 3 -15.98 8.47 17.33
C GLU A 3 -14.81 8.46 16.33
N ALA A 4 -14.17 9.61 16.07
CA ALA A 4 -13.02 9.68 15.16
C ALA A 4 -11.80 8.93 15.71
N HIS A 5 -11.56 9.00 17.02
CA HIS A 5 -10.52 8.22 17.69
C HIS A 5 -10.82 6.71 17.63
N GLN A 6 -12.07 6.32 17.90
CA GLN A 6 -12.51 4.93 17.85
C GLN A 6 -12.41 4.36 16.43
N ARG A 7 -12.85 5.10 15.41
CA ARG A 7 -12.68 4.73 14.00
C ARG A 7 -11.20 4.52 13.66
N TRP A 8 -10.33 5.38 14.15
CA TRP A 8 -8.89 5.24 13.92
C TRP A 8 -8.32 3.96 14.56
N MET A 9 -8.71 3.66 15.80
CA MET A 9 -8.30 2.43 16.49
C MET A 9 -8.79 1.17 15.76
N LEU A 10 -10.06 1.15 15.33
CA LEU A 10 -10.62 0.05 14.55
C LEU A 10 -9.89 -0.12 13.21
N ASN A 11 -9.58 0.97 12.51
CA ASN A 11 -8.81 0.91 11.27
C ASN A 11 -7.39 0.37 11.51
N LEU A 12 -6.73 0.74 12.61
CA LEU A 12 -5.40 0.20 12.93
C LEU A 12 -5.47 -1.30 13.25
N GLU A 13 -6.43 -1.71 14.08
CA GLU A 13 -6.65 -3.11 14.42
C GLU A 13 -6.90 -3.96 13.16
N GLN A 14 -7.78 -3.47 12.27
CA GLN A 14 -8.08 -4.16 11.02
C GLN A 14 -6.87 -4.24 10.09
N LEU A 15 -6.05 -3.18 10.04
CA LEU A 15 -4.81 -3.19 9.26
C LEU A 15 -3.83 -4.25 9.77
N ILE A 16 -3.58 -4.26 11.08
CA ILE A 16 -2.67 -5.23 11.72
C ILE A 16 -3.19 -6.65 11.50
N THR A 17 -4.49 -6.87 11.68
CA THR A 17 -5.12 -8.19 11.50
C THR A 17 -4.97 -8.71 10.08
N ARG A 18 -5.24 -7.87 9.07
CA ARG A 18 -5.10 -8.24 7.66
C ARG A 18 -3.66 -8.54 7.29
N ILE A 19 -2.71 -7.72 7.75
CA ILE A 19 -1.28 -7.95 7.49
C ILE A 19 -0.81 -9.24 8.18
N GLY A 20 -1.21 -9.46 9.43
CA GLY A 20 -0.93 -10.71 10.14
C GLY A 20 -1.50 -11.94 9.41
N ALA A 21 -2.70 -11.84 8.86
CA ALA A 21 -3.29 -12.90 8.05
C ALA A 21 -2.51 -13.15 6.75
N ILE A 22 -2.05 -12.11 6.04
CA ILE A 22 -1.20 -12.25 4.84
C ILE A 22 0.09 -13.01 5.19
N LEU A 23 0.74 -12.65 6.30
CA LEU A 23 1.98 -13.28 6.75
C LEU A 23 1.78 -14.73 7.21
N SER A 24 0.59 -15.06 7.73
CA SER A 24 0.26 -16.40 8.26
C SER A 24 -0.19 -17.40 7.20
N HIS A 25 -0.50 -16.96 5.97
CA HIS A 25 -0.94 -17.83 4.87
C HIS A 25 0.07 -17.91 3.71
N PRO A 26 1.32 -18.36 3.93
CA PRO A 26 2.39 -18.30 2.93
C PRO A 26 2.16 -19.19 1.69
N ARG A 27 1.21 -20.13 1.75
CA ARG A 27 0.95 -21.11 0.67
C ARG A 27 -0.25 -20.78 -0.20
N ASP A 28 -1.13 -19.88 0.23
CA ASP A 28 -2.30 -19.47 -0.56
C ASP A 28 -2.13 -18.05 -1.05
N ARG A 29 -1.53 -17.96 -2.23
CA ARG A 29 -1.23 -16.69 -2.87
C ARG A 29 -2.48 -15.91 -3.26
N SER A 30 -3.54 -16.61 -3.67
CA SER A 30 -4.80 -15.98 -4.05
C SER A 30 -5.46 -15.32 -2.84
N ALA A 31 -5.48 -16.02 -1.70
CA ALA A 31 -5.95 -15.47 -0.44
C ALA A 31 -5.09 -14.27 0.01
N GLN A 32 -3.77 -14.35 -0.09
CA GLN A 32 -2.89 -13.23 0.25
C GLN A 32 -3.19 -11.98 -0.59
N LEU A 33 -3.40 -12.13 -1.91
CA LEU A 33 -3.76 -11.01 -2.79
C LEU A 33 -5.15 -10.45 -2.45
N MET A 34 -6.14 -11.31 -2.17
CA MET A 34 -7.48 -10.89 -1.73
C MET A 34 -7.45 -10.12 -0.41
N LEU A 35 -6.49 -10.41 0.49
CA LEU A 35 -6.30 -9.67 1.73
C LEU A 35 -5.46 -8.40 1.54
N MET A 36 -4.51 -8.42 0.61
CA MET A 36 -3.62 -7.29 0.31
C MET A 36 -4.41 -6.09 -0.20
N PHE A 37 -5.30 -6.25 -1.17
CA PHE A 37 -6.02 -5.12 -1.77
C PHE A 37 -6.84 -4.31 -0.73
N PRO A 38 -7.66 -4.92 0.13
CA PRO A 38 -8.34 -4.20 1.20
C PRO A 38 -7.39 -3.57 2.24
N ALA A 39 -6.24 -4.20 2.53
CA ALA A 39 -5.25 -3.59 3.41
C ALA A 39 -4.64 -2.33 2.77
N MET A 40 -4.42 -2.36 1.46
CA MET A 40 -3.94 -1.21 0.70
C MET A 40 -4.99 -0.10 0.57
N ASP A 41 -6.26 -0.44 0.35
CA ASP A 41 -7.38 0.52 0.36
C ASP A 41 -7.43 1.25 1.71
N LEU A 42 -7.37 0.50 2.82
CA LEU A 42 -7.34 1.05 4.17
C LEU A 42 -6.13 1.98 4.40
N LEU A 43 -4.95 1.59 3.90
CA LEU A 43 -3.74 2.42 3.95
C LEU A 43 -3.85 3.71 3.13
N ALA A 44 -4.43 3.64 1.92
CA ALA A 44 -4.64 4.80 1.06
C ALA A 44 -5.59 5.80 1.73
N ASP A 45 -6.75 5.32 2.17
CA ASP A 45 -7.86 6.14 2.63
C ASP A 45 -7.64 6.69 4.05
N SER A 46 -7.11 5.86 4.96
CA SER A 46 -7.09 6.19 6.39
C SER A 46 -5.74 6.60 6.95
N PHE A 47 -4.63 6.17 6.32
CA PHE A 47 -3.31 6.34 6.92
C PHE A 47 -2.39 7.24 6.12
N THR A 48 -2.39 7.12 4.79
CA THR A 48 -1.40 7.81 3.95
C THR A 48 -1.94 9.06 3.29
N GLY A 49 -3.27 9.17 3.11
CA GLY A 49 -3.90 10.24 2.32
C GLY A 49 -3.44 10.21 0.87
N ALA A 50 -3.09 9.02 0.36
CA ALA A 50 -2.68 8.85 -1.02
C ALA A 50 -3.90 8.88 -1.94
N ASN A 51 -3.70 9.34 -3.18
CA ASN A 51 -4.73 9.31 -4.22
C ASN A 51 -4.90 7.88 -4.77
N GLY A 52 -5.34 6.95 -3.92
CA GLY A 52 -5.57 5.55 -4.25
C GLY A 52 -4.36 4.63 -4.10
N ILE A 53 -4.62 3.33 -4.25
CA ILE A 53 -3.63 2.28 -4.01
C ILE A 53 -2.48 2.29 -5.01
N GLY A 54 -2.72 2.70 -6.26
CA GLY A 54 -1.69 2.64 -7.31
C GLY A 54 -0.46 3.45 -6.95
N GLN A 55 -0.66 4.60 -6.29
CA GLN A 55 0.42 5.43 -5.75
C GLN A 55 1.25 4.72 -4.69
N LEU A 56 0.63 3.86 -3.87
CA LEU A 56 1.29 3.11 -2.81
C LEU A 56 2.08 1.91 -3.34
N MET A 57 1.79 1.46 -4.56
CA MET A 57 2.40 0.27 -5.12
C MET A 57 3.61 0.58 -6.03
N THR A 58 4.01 1.86 -6.17
CA THR A 58 5.13 2.24 -7.04
C THR A 58 6.49 1.95 -6.39
N PRO A 59 7.47 1.40 -7.13
CA PRO A 59 8.82 1.15 -6.60
C PRO A 59 9.47 2.41 -6.02
N THR A 60 9.32 3.55 -6.69
CA THR A 60 9.84 4.85 -6.25
C THR A 60 9.35 5.22 -4.86
N ARG A 61 8.03 5.09 -4.63
CA ARG A 61 7.45 5.42 -3.32
C ARG A 61 7.85 4.40 -2.26
N LEU A 62 7.90 3.12 -2.59
CA LEU A 62 8.33 2.07 -1.66
C LEU A 62 9.78 2.27 -1.22
N ALA A 63 10.69 2.51 -2.15
CA ALA A 63 12.10 2.77 -1.85
C ALA A 63 12.25 3.99 -0.92
N LYS A 64 11.54 5.08 -1.20
CA LYS A 64 11.54 6.27 -0.34
C LYS A 64 11.08 5.96 1.09
N ARG A 65 10.06 5.10 1.25
CA ARG A 65 9.53 4.71 2.57
C ARG A 65 10.49 3.80 3.30
N ILE A 66 11.05 2.82 2.62
CA ILE A 66 12.05 1.90 3.18
C ILE A 66 13.24 2.68 3.72
N ASN A 67 13.78 3.63 2.95
CA ASN A 67 14.90 4.47 3.38
C ASN A 67 14.56 5.26 4.66
N ALA A 68 13.36 5.85 4.74
CA ALA A 68 12.93 6.57 5.93
C ALA A 68 12.76 5.66 7.16
N ILE A 69 12.27 4.44 6.97
CA ILE A 69 12.14 3.43 8.03
C ILE A 69 13.52 3.04 8.56
N GLU A 70 14.50 2.84 7.66
CA GLU A 70 15.84 2.43 8.03
C GLU A 70 16.57 3.41 8.96
N GLU A 71 16.25 4.69 8.89
CA GLU A 71 16.79 5.74 9.78
C GLU A 71 16.35 5.54 11.23
N HIS A 72 15.21 4.87 11.45
CA HIS A 72 14.59 4.70 12.76
C HIS A 72 14.73 3.28 13.33
N VAL A 73 15.01 2.28 12.49
CA VAL A 73 15.12 0.87 12.93
C VAL A 73 16.50 0.59 13.53
N PRO A 74 16.59 0.06 14.78
CA PRO A 74 17.86 -0.30 15.39
C PRO A 74 18.64 -1.32 14.57
N THR A 75 19.94 -1.07 14.37
CA THR A 75 20.83 -1.91 13.54
C THR A 75 20.75 -3.41 13.89
N ARG A 76 20.64 -3.74 15.19
CA ARG A 76 20.59 -5.13 15.66
C ARG A 76 19.39 -5.94 15.13
N ILE A 77 18.24 -5.29 14.90
CA ILE A 77 17.01 -5.96 14.43
C ILE A 77 16.71 -5.68 12.96
N LYS A 78 17.42 -4.73 12.34
CA LYS A 78 17.19 -4.28 10.97
C LYS A 78 17.12 -5.44 9.96
N PRO A 79 18.04 -6.44 9.95
CA PRO A 79 17.97 -7.54 8.99
C PRO A 79 16.69 -8.38 9.11
N LEU A 80 16.15 -8.50 10.33
CA LEU A 80 14.94 -9.29 10.59
C LEU A 80 13.68 -8.50 10.25
N VAL A 81 13.58 -7.26 10.73
CA VAL A 81 12.36 -6.44 10.61
C VAL A 81 12.20 -5.90 9.19
N MET A 82 13.30 -5.59 8.49
CA MET A 82 13.25 -5.00 7.15
C MET A 82 13.17 -6.04 6.02
N ALA A 83 13.41 -7.32 6.29
CA ALA A 83 13.42 -8.35 5.26
C ALA A 83 12.14 -8.38 4.39
N PRO A 84 10.91 -8.30 4.94
CA PRO A 84 9.70 -8.24 4.12
C PRO A 84 9.64 -6.97 3.25
N ALA A 85 10.17 -5.85 3.74
CA ALA A 85 10.14 -4.58 3.03
C ALA A 85 11.05 -4.60 1.80
N TYR A 86 12.26 -5.16 1.92
CA TYR A 86 13.15 -5.34 0.77
C TYR A 86 12.56 -6.28 -0.28
N ARG A 87 11.97 -7.40 0.17
CA ARG A 87 11.28 -8.34 -0.72
C ARG A 87 10.12 -7.69 -1.47
N ALA A 88 9.33 -6.86 -0.78
CA ALA A 88 8.26 -6.08 -1.39
C ALA A 88 8.78 -5.12 -2.47
N LEU A 89 9.89 -4.42 -2.21
CA LEU A 89 10.50 -3.51 -3.18
C LEU A 89 10.99 -4.25 -4.42
N THR A 90 11.73 -5.35 -4.23
CA THR A 90 12.18 -6.20 -5.35
C THR A 90 11.01 -6.72 -6.16
N ALA A 91 9.93 -7.17 -5.50
CA ALA A 91 8.71 -7.58 -6.18
C ALA A 91 8.06 -6.44 -6.97
N ALA A 92 7.97 -5.23 -6.40
CA ALA A 92 7.40 -4.08 -7.11
C ALA A 92 8.24 -3.69 -8.35
N GLN A 93 9.56 -3.79 -8.25
CA GLN A 93 10.47 -3.59 -9.39
C GLN A 93 10.21 -4.63 -10.48
N GLN A 94 10.14 -5.92 -10.12
CA GLN A 94 9.83 -6.99 -11.07
C GLN A 94 8.47 -6.82 -11.75
N VAL A 95 7.44 -6.29 -11.08
CA VAL A 95 6.16 -5.97 -11.75
C VAL A 95 6.36 -4.91 -12.84
N SER A 96 7.28 -3.98 -12.64
CA SER A 96 7.59 -2.95 -13.64
C SER A 96 8.22 -3.54 -14.91
N ASP A 97 8.97 -4.63 -14.77
CA ASP A 97 9.68 -5.31 -15.86
C ASP A 97 8.75 -6.18 -16.72
N GLU A 98 7.51 -6.41 -16.29
CA GLU A 98 6.54 -7.30 -16.93
C GLU A 98 5.64 -6.58 -17.95
N PHE A 99 5.88 -5.29 -18.20
CA PHE A 99 5.31 -4.60 -19.36
C PHE A 99 6.04 -5.03 -20.64
N PHE A 100 5.33 -5.68 -21.55
CA PHE A 100 5.91 -6.22 -22.79
C PHE A 100 5.52 -5.45 -24.05
N ALA A 101 4.43 -4.68 -24.00
CA ALA A 101 3.98 -3.85 -25.09
C ALA A 101 4.26 -2.36 -24.81
N PRO A 102 4.49 -1.53 -25.85
CA PRO A 102 4.47 -0.09 -25.69
C PRO A 102 3.07 0.38 -25.26
N SER A 103 3.03 1.50 -24.55
CA SER A 103 1.77 2.15 -24.20
C SER A 103 1.13 2.80 -25.43
N SER A 104 -0.19 2.74 -25.53
CA SER A 104 -0.96 3.49 -26.54
C SER A 104 -0.85 5.01 -26.33
N ASN A 105 -0.63 5.44 -25.08
CA ASN A 105 -0.32 6.82 -24.72
C ASN A 105 1.20 7.07 -24.82
N PRO A 106 1.66 7.98 -25.71
CA PRO A 106 3.08 8.26 -25.90
C PRO A 106 3.76 8.96 -24.71
N ASP A 107 2.98 9.63 -23.84
CA ASP A 107 3.48 10.32 -22.66
C ASP A 107 3.48 9.43 -21.40
N ALA A 108 3.07 8.16 -21.53
CA ALA A 108 2.98 7.26 -20.40
C ALA A 108 4.37 6.83 -19.91
N THR A 109 4.64 7.11 -18.64
CA THR A 109 5.83 6.60 -17.95
C THR A 109 5.55 5.22 -17.36
N THR A 110 6.60 4.45 -17.06
CA THR A 110 6.43 3.18 -16.32
C THR A 110 5.67 3.36 -15.02
N GLU A 111 5.90 4.47 -14.31
CA GLU A 111 5.20 4.75 -13.06
C GLU A 111 3.71 5.03 -13.26
N SER A 112 3.32 5.82 -14.27
CA SER A 112 1.89 6.05 -14.55
C SER A 112 1.20 4.76 -14.98
N ARG A 113 1.86 3.93 -15.79
CA ARG A 113 1.37 2.61 -16.21
C ARG A 113 1.18 1.66 -15.02
N LEU A 114 2.10 1.64 -14.06
CA LEU A 114 1.94 0.87 -12.82
C LEU A 114 0.74 1.34 -12.01
N ILE A 115 0.54 2.66 -11.86
CA ILE A 115 -0.60 3.22 -11.14
C ILE A 115 -1.91 2.75 -11.79
N HIS A 116 -2.01 2.82 -13.12
CA HIS A 116 -3.16 2.33 -13.87
C HIS A 116 -3.36 0.82 -13.69
N LEU A 117 -2.30 0.02 -13.79
CA LEU A 117 -2.34 -1.43 -13.59
C LEU A 117 -2.90 -1.80 -12.20
N TRP A 118 -2.40 -1.16 -11.15
CA TRP A 118 -2.83 -1.45 -9.78
C TRP A 118 -4.27 -1.03 -9.52
N ASN A 119 -4.67 0.13 -10.04
CA ASN A 119 -6.05 0.58 -9.95
C ASN A 119 -6.99 -0.35 -10.74
N ALA A 120 -6.61 -0.79 -11.94
CA ALA A 120 -7.38 -1.74 -12.75
C ALA A 120 -7.57 -3.07 -12.00
N ARG A 121 -6.48 -3.65 -11.45
CA ARG A 121 -6.56 -4.90 -10.67
C ARG A 121 -7.45 -4.77 -9.44
N ARG A 122 -7.34 -3.67 -8.69
CA ARG A 122 -8.22 -3.42 -7.53
C ARG A 122 -9.66 -3.23 -7.96
N ASN A 123 -9.91 -2.51 -9.05
CA ASN A 123 -11.26 -2.34 -9.59
C ASN A 123 -11.88 -3.68 -10.00
N THR A 124 -11.11 -4.61 -10.59
CA THR A 124 -11.58 -5.98 -10.86
C THR A 124 -11.99 -6.71 -9.58
N THR A 125 -11.30 -6.51 -8.45
CA THR A 125 -11.72 -7.09 -7.16
C THR A 125 -13.03 -6.50 -6.61
N HIS A 126 -13.41 -5.31 -7.08
CA HIS A 126 -14.66 -4.63 -6.73
C HIS A 126 -15.74 -4.72 -7.83
N GLY A 127 -15.49 -5.45 -8.93
CA GLY A 127 -16.42 -5.63 -10.04
C GLY A 127 -16.49 -4.47 -11.05
N PHE A 128 -15.55 -3.52 -11.01
CA PHE A 128 -15.45 -2.40 -11.97
C PHE A 128 -14.41 -2.70 -13.05
N ASN A 129 -14.73 -2.46 -14.33
CA ASN A 129 -13.87 -2.81 -15.48
C ASN A 129 -13.46 -1.59 -16.34
N GLU A 130 -13.45 -0.39 -15.78
CA GLU A 130 -12.95 0.79 -16.49
C GLU A 130 -11.41 0.70 -16.64
N ASN A 131 -10.91 0.88 -17.87
CA ASN A 131 -9.48 0.86 -18.27
C ASN A 131 -8.77 -0.50 -18.24
N ALA A 132 -9.37 -1.54 -18.84
CA ALA A 132 -8.74 -2.85 -19.03
C ALA A 132 -7.55 -2.86 -20.01
N GLU A 133 -7.35 -1.81 -20.81
CA GLU A 133 -6.29 -1.74 -21.83
C GLU A 133 -4.89 -1.93 -21.24
N ILE A 134 -4.63 -1.40 -20.04
CA ILE A 134 -3.34 -1.56 -19.35
C ILE A 134 -3.01 -3.02 -19.05
N LEU A 135 -4.02 -3.89 -18.94
CA LEU A 135 -3.83 -5.34 -18.75
C LEU A 135 -3.35 -6.01 -20.02
N ALA A 136 -3.65 -5.46 -21.21
CA ALA A 136 -3.14 -5.97 -22.48
C ALA A 136 -1.66 -5.63 -22.70
N GLU A 137 -1.11 -4.65 -21.96
CA GLU A 137 0.28 -4.23 -22.07
C GLU A 137 1.24 -4.98 -21.13
N HIS A 138 0.71 -5.74 -20.18
CA HIS A 138 1.46 -6.39 -19.11
C HIS A 138 1.14 -7.88 -19.04
N THR A 139 2.12 -8.73 -18.73
CA THR A 139 1.94 -10.20 -18.70
C THR A 139 0.93 -10.74 -17.67
N GLY A 140 0.37 -9.87 -16.83
CA GLY A 140 -0.42 -10.29 -15.66
C GLY A 140 0.38 -10.96 -14.54
N ARG A 141 1.68 -11.24 -14.71
CA ARG A 141 2.51 -11.90 -13.69
C ARG A 141 2.75 -10.96 -12.53
N LEU A 142 2.49 -11.47 -11.32
CA LEU A 142 2.91 -10.83 -10.10
C LEU A 142 4.03 -11.68 -9.47
N PRO A 143 5.03 -11.10 -8.81
CA PRO A 143 5.93 -11.83 -7.91
C PRO A 143 5.27 -12.17 -6.57
N ALA A 144 5.63 -13.30 -5.96
CA ALA A 144 5.00 -13.78 -4.73
C ALA A 144 5.04 -12.73 -3.60
N ASP A 145 6.15 -12.02 -3.51
CA ASP A 145 6.45 -11.11 -2.40
C ASP A 145 5.78 -9.74 -2.51
N ILE A 146 5.01 -9.49 -3.57
CA ILE A 146 4.26 -8.24 -3.72
C ILE A 146 3.24 -8.05 -2.59
N VAL A 147 2.79 -9.15 -2.00
CA VAL A 147 1.86 -9.17 -0.87
C VAL A 147 2.44 -8.57 0.41
N PHE A 148 3.75 -8.30 0.46
CA PHE A 148 4.41 -7.65 1.60
C PHE A 148 4.41 -6.12 1.50
N VAL A 149 3.91 -5.51 0.42
CA VAL A 149 3.81 -4.04 0.32
C VAL A 149 3.06 -3.40 1.50
N PRO A 150 1.91 -3.93 1.98
CA PRO A 150 1.25 -3.40 3.18
C PRO A 150 2.16 -3.35 4.42
N MET A 151 3.08 -4.31 4.56
CA MET A 151 4.03 -4.36 5.69
C MET A 151 5.00 -3.19 5.66
N VAL A 152 5.43 -2.72 4.48
CA VAL A 152 6.27 -1.51 4.35
C VAL A 152 5.58 -0.31 5.00
N TYR A 153 4.30 -0.13 4.71
CA TYR A 153 3.53 0.99 5.26
C TYR A 153 3.18 0.82 6.73
N LEU A 154 2.94 -0.41 7.20
CA LEU A 154 2.79 -0.67 8.62
C LEU A 154 4.08 -0.32 9.38
N LEU A 155 5.25 -0.69 8.84
CA LEU A 155 6.53 -0.30 9.42
C LEU A 155 6.71 1.22 9.43
N ASP A 156 6.43 1.93 8.32
CA ASP A 156 6.47 3.41 8.24
C ASP A 156 5.59 4.06 9.33
N ILE A 157 4.42 3.47 9.62
CA ILE A 157 3.51 3.93 10.66
C ILE A 157 4.08 3.67 12.07
N LEU A 158 4.67 2.50 12.30
CA LEU A 158 5.15 2.07 13.61
C LEU A 158 6.49 2.71 14.00
N THR A 159 7.33 3.06 13.03
CA THR A 159 8.65 3.66 13.29
C THR A 159 8.62 5.17 13.49
N ASP A 160 7.54 5.86 13.11
CA ASP A 160 7.37 7.30 13.26
C ASP A 160 6.13 7.64 14.09
N ARG A 161 6.29 7.51 15.42
CA ARG A 161 5.23 7.78 16.41
C ARG A 161 4.70 9.21 16.31
N GLU A 162 5.56 10.20 16.09
CA GLU A 162 5.16 11.60 16.07
C GLU A 162 4.24 11.87 14.88
N ARG A 163 4.63 11.41 13.69
CA ARG A 163 3.80 11.53 12.49
C ARG A 163 2.47 10.80 12.64
N LEU A 164 2.47 9.65 13.32
CA LEU A 164 1.26 8.91 13.65
C LEU A 164 0.30 9.74 14.50
N LEU A 165 0.78 10.28 15.62
CA LEU A 165 -0.03 11.12 16.52
C LEU A 165 -0.53 12.38 15.82
N GLN A 166 0.30 13.01 14.99
CA GLN A 166 -0.11 14.18 14.20
C GLN A 166 -1.20 13.86 13.18
N ARG A 167 -1.20 12.65 12.58
CA ARG A 167 -2.25 12.19 11.65
C ARG A 167 -3.56 11.93 12.38
N ILE A 168 -3.52 11.26 13.53
CA ILE A 168 -4.69 11.04 14.39
C ILE A 168 -5.32 12.39 14.78
N ALA A 169 -4.49 13.32 15.28
CA ALA A 169 -4.94 14.64 15.68
C ALA A 169 -5.54 15.43 14.52
N ARG A 170 -4.97 15.34 13.32
CA ARG A 170 -5.55 15.96 12.10
C ARG A 170 -6.89 15.35 11.73
N GLY A 171 -7.00 14.02 11.66
CA GLY A 171 -8.25 13.33 11.33
C GLY A 171 -9.38 13.62 12.32
N CYS A 172 -9.05 13.77 13.61
CA CYS A 172 -10.02 14.15 14.63
C CYS A 172 -10.51 15.60 14.50
N ARG A 173 -9.69 16.51 13.94
CA ARG A 173 -10.09 17.90 13.68
C ARG A 173 -10.94 18.04 12.42
N THR A 174 -10.62 17.33 11.35
CA THR A 174 -11.34 17.41 10.06
C THR A 174 -12.72 16.75 10.09
N ALA A 175 -12.96 15.81 11.01
CA ALA A 175 -14.29 15.26 11.27
C ALA A 175 -15.27 16.26 11.91
N HIS A 176 -14.87 17.53 12.08
CA HIS A 176 -15.68 18.58 12.68
C HIS A 176 -15.66 19.91 11.89
N PRO A 177 -16.29 19.99 10.71
CA PRO A 177 -16.66 21.28 10.13
C PRO A 177 -18.02 21.71 10.71
N GLY A 178 -18.01 22.38 11.86
CA GLY A 178 -19.21 23.06 12.39
C GLY A 178 -19.60 22.75 13.83
N ARG A 179 -19.01 23.51 14.76
CA ARG A 179 -19.74 24.11 15.90
C ARG A 179 -19.28 25.56 16.01
N THR A 180 -19.65 26.37 15.02
CA THR A 180 -19.84 27.79 15.23
C THR A 180 -21.27 27.95 15.73
N SER A 181 -21.40 28.37 17.00
CA SER A 181 -22.64 28.93 17.54
C SER A 181 -22.82 30.35 17.03
#